data_AF-A0A536LBQ0-F1
#
_entry.id   AF-A0A536LBQ0-F1
#
_cell.length_a   1.000
_cell.length_b   1.000
_cell.length_c   1.000
_cell.angle_alpha   90.00
_cell.angle_beta   90.00
_cell.angle_gamma   90.00
#
_symmetry.space_group_name_H-M   'P 1'
#
loop_
_entity.id
_entity.type
_entity.pdbx_description
1 polymer ?
#
loop_
_entity_poly.entity_id
_entity_poly.type
_entity_poly.pdbx_seq_one_letter_code
_entity_poly.pdbx_strand_id
1 'polypeptide(L)'
;MARTPLLTEVQRLAAHFDRRVSRREFIKVGGAAVGVAAVTGPIGAFASATPRIAIVGGGIAGLNAALTLQDAGIAATVYEASSRVGGRMHSDTTSWENHQTSEHCGELIDSGHKTILKLANRFNLPTVDLLAAEPNQSSETYYFFGQYYPRAQAIIDFKPVYSAVHKDMSAAGYPTTYKTHTDAGVALDQMSVYDWIESRVPGGHTSPMGQLLDVAYNIEYGNVSTVQSSLNLIYLLAFQPVPGNFRIFGASDERYHILGGNELLPKAIAASLPQSSIKPNTALTAIAMNPDGSYNLSFSSPTGPFTSPVDRVILALPFSVLRTLNYRKANFDNLKITAITELGYGANAKLQLQFDTRYWNDPAGPWVPSVGISNGASYADTRYQNTWDVTRGQAGETGILVDYTGGGVPLASFKGQPTTADAVSYGQTFLKELEPIFPRITRHWNGRATLDTPLTNPFLLGSYSYWKVGQYVRFSGYEKARQPFPNGKCHFAGEHCSQDFQGYMEGGATEGARAANEILSDYKVGIFP
;
A
#
# COMPACT_ATOMS: atom_id res chain seq x y z
N MET A 1 10.91 -9.56 -33.33
CA MET A 1 11.90 -8.45 -33.42
C MET A 1 11.46 -7.38 -32.44
N ALA A 2 12.22 -6.91 -31.45
CA ALA A 2 13.54 -7.26 -30.94
C ALA A 2 13.43 -7.25 -29.39
N ARG A 3 13.98 -8.27 -28.73
CA ARG A 3 14.01 -8.38 -27.27
C ARG A 3 15.06 -7.39 -26.74
N THR A 4 14.67 -6.50 -25.84
CA THR A 4 15.54 -5.45 -25.30
C THR A 4 16.65 -6.05 -24.42
N PRO A 5 17.93 -5.62 -24.55
CA PRO A 5 19.07 -6.29 -23.91
C PRO A 5 19.13 -6.23 -22.37
N LEU A 6 18.41 -5.32 -21.73
CA LEU A 6 18.48 -5.07 -20.28
C LEU A 6 17.66 -6.03 -19.41
N LEU A 7 16.63 -6.69 -19.96
CA LEU A 7 15.86 -7.73 -19.26
C LEU A 7 16.69 -9.01 -19.05
N THR A 8 17.67 -9.25 -19.91
CA THR A 8 18.61 -10.38 -19.81
C THR A 8 19.74 -10.13 -18.81
N GLU A 9 20.11 -8.88 -18.53
CA GLU A 9 21.21 -8.56 -17.62
C GLU A 9 20.75 -8.55 -16.14
N VAL A 10 19.50 -8.13 -15.88
CA VAL A 10 18.85 -8.28 -14.55
C VAL A 10 18.58 -9.76 -14.23
N GLN A 11 18.26 -10.59 -15.24
CA GLN A 11 18.17 -12.05 -15.08
C GLN A 11 19.55 -12.73 -14.94
N ARG A 12 20.63 -12.15 -15.49
CA ARG A 12 22.01 -12.65 -15.30
C ARG A 12 22.61 -12.30 -13.95
N LEU A 13 22.31 -11.12 -13.40
CA LEU A 13 22.80 -10.70 -12.08
C LEU A 13 21.99 -11.33 -10.93
N ALA A 14 20.73 -11.68 -11.16
CA ALA A 14 19.96 -12.56 -10.27
C ALA A 14 20.41 -14.04 -10.32
N ALA A 15 21.27 -14.42 -11.28
CA ALA A 15 21.77 -15.78 -11.47
C ALA A 15 23.24 -15.99 -11.06
N HIS A 16 23.81 -15.10 -10.22
CA HIS A 16 25.19 -15.23 -9.73
C HIS A 16 25.35 -15.43 -8.22
N PHE A 17 24.27 -15.83 -7.52
CA PHE A 17 24.37 -16.42 -6.18
C PHE A 17 23.77 -17.83 -6.12
N ASP A 18 23.90 -18.61 -7.20
CA ASP A 18 23.55 -20.02 -7.13
C ASP A 18 24.37 -20.90 -8.08
N ARG A 19 25.33 -21.61 -7.48
CA ARG A 19 25.95 -22.91 -7.85
C ARG A 19 27.22 -23.00 -6.98
N ARG A 20 27.39 -24.00 -6.13
CA ARG A 20 27.36 -25.44 -6.44
C ARG A 20 27.11 -26.25 -5.17
N VAL A 21 26.06 -27.06 -5.14
CA VAL A 21 26.16 -28.51 -4.84
C VAL A 21 25.03 -29.19 -5.61
N SER A 22 25.37 -30.03 -6.59
CA SER A 22 24.36 -30.85 -7.27
C SER A 22 24.13 -32.15 -6.49
N ARG A 23 22.87 -32.55 -6.36
CA ARG A 23 22.40 -33.78 -5.66
C ARG A 23 22.91 -35.11 -6.26
N ARG A 24 23.92 -35.11 -7.13
CA ARG A 24 24.45 -36.30 -7.81
C ARG A 24 25.93 -36.61 -7.54
N GLU A 25 26.58 -35.91 -6.61
CA GLU A 25 27.95 -36.20 -6.16
C GLU A 25 28.07 -36.74 -4.73
N PHE A 26 26.97 -37.04 -4.03
CA PHE A 26 27.03 -37.57 -2.66
C PHE A 26 26.88 -39.10 -2.52
N ILE A 27 26.89 -39.85 -3.63
CA ILE A 27 26.95 -41.32 -3.62
C ILE A 27 28.24 -41.74 -4.30
N LYS A 28 29.39 -41.62 -3.62
CA LYS A 28 30.63 -42.33 -3.98
C LYS A 28 31.77 -42.30 -2.95
N VAL A 29 31.49 -42.10 -1.67
CA VAL A 29 32.48 -42.43 -0.61
C VAL A 29 31.77 -43.28 0.45
N GLY A 30 31.59 -44.55 0.10
CA GLY A 30 31.44 -45.61 1.09
C GLY A 30 32.82 -46.19 1.38
N GLY A 31 33.14 -46.34 2.66
CA GLY A 31 34.22 -47.22 3.12
C GLY A 31 35.24 -46.57 4.05
N ALA A 32 34.96 -46.56 5.34
CA ALA A 32 35.83 -47.14 6.38
C ALA A 32 35.28 -46.81 7.78
N ALA A 33 35.18 -47.85 8.60
CA ALA A 33 34.65 -47.86 9.96
C ALA A 33 35.57 -47.19 10.99
N VAL A 34 35.01 -46.85 12.16
CA VAL A 34 35.43 -47.26 13.53
C VAL A 34 35.06 -46.16 14.55
N GLY A 35 34.37 -46.55 15.63
CA GLY A 35 34.47 -45.86 16.93
C GLY A 35 33.16 -45.48 17.60
N VAL A 36 32.43 -46.45 18.14
CA VAL A 36 31.37 -46.22 19.14
C VAL A 36 32.00 -45.75 20.45
N ALA A 37 31.60 -44.59 20.94
CA ALA A 37 31.68 -44.23 22.36
C ALA A 37 30.30 -43.74 22.80
N ALA A 38 29.56 -44.62 23.46
CA ALA A 38 28.28 -44.32 24.09
C ALA A 38 28.52 -43.44 25.33
N VAL A 39 28.05 -42.20 25.29
CA VAL A 39 27.81 -41.40 26.50
C VAL A 39 26.31 -41.40 26.72
N THR A 40 25.84 -42.38 27.49
CA THR A 40 24.48 -42.40 28.05
C THR A 40 24.44 -41.44 29.24
N GLY A 41 24.24 -40.16 28.95
CA GLY A 41 23.71 -39.20 29.91
C GLY A 41 22.20 -39.07 29.71
N PRO A 42 21.39 -38.84 30.76
CA PRO A 42 19.98 -38.54 30.56
C PRO A 42 19.91 -37.19 29.85
N ILE A 43 19.66 -37.22 28.53
CA ILE A 43 19.15 -36.06 27.82
C ILE A 43 17.78 -35.82 28.44
N GLY A 44 17.72 -34.92 29.42
CA GLY A 44 16.47 -34.35 29.86
C GLY A 44 15.77 -33.86 28.61
N ALA A 45 14.68 -34.52 28.24
CA ALA A 45 13.77 -34.00 27.25
C ALA A 45 13.21 -32.70 27.84
N PHE A 46 13.86 -31.58 27.54
CA PHE A 46 13.19 -30.30 27.58
C PHE A 46 12.02 -30.45 26.63
N ALA A 47 10.82 -30.65 27.18
CA ALA A 47 9.61 -30.43 26.42
C ALA A 47 9.73 -29.00 25.90
N SER A 48 10.08 -28.85 24.62
CA SER A 48 10.18 -27.55 23.96
C SER A 48 8.79 -26.93 24.10
N ALA A 49 8.67 -25.93 24.96
CA ALA A 49 7.42 -25.20 25.12
C ALA A 49 7.05 -24.62 23.75
N THR A 50 5.79 -24.78 23.35
CA THR A 50 5.34 -24.26 22.05
C THR A 50 5.66 -22.77 21.95
N PRO A 51 6.38 -22.33 20.90
CA PRO A 51 6.80 -20.94 20.76
C PRO A 51 5.61 -19.98 20.81
N ARG A 52 5.71 -18.91 21.61
CA ARG A 52 4.66 -17.88 21.74
C ARG A 52 4.96 -16.72 20.80
N ILE A 53 4.33 -16.75 19.63
CA ILE A 53 4.44 -15.68 18.64
C ILE A 53 3.17 -14.83 18.66
N ALA A 54 3.31 -13.53 18.85
CA ALA A 54 2.23 -12.57 18.66
C ALA A 54 2.39 -11.80 17.34
N ILE A 55 1.27 -11.58 16.67
CA ILE A 55 1.15 -10.70 15.52
C ILE A 55 0.15 -9.61 15.91
N VAL A 56 0.55 -8.35 15.84
CA VAL A 56 -0.32 -7.22 16.20
C VAL A 56 -0.81 -6.53 14.93
N GLY A 57 -2.11 -6.64 14.67
CA GLY A 57 -2.79 -6.12 13.48
C GLY A 57 -3.31 -7.25 12.57
N GLY A 58 -4.62 -7.32 12.38
CA GLY A 58 -5.34 -8.25 11.52
C GLY A 58 -5.54 -7.76 10.09
N GLY A 59 -4.70 -6.83 9.61
CA GLY A 59 -4.63 -6.45 8.20
C GLY A 59 -3.88 -7.48 7.36
N ILE A 60 -3.79 -7.24 6.04
CA ILE A 60 -3.16 -8.20 5.10
C ILE A 60 -1.73 -8.59 5.48
N ALA A 61 -0.95 -7.67 6.05
CA ALA A 61 0.41 -7.96 6.52
C ALA A 61 0.43 -8.97 7.68
N GLY A 62 -0.38 -8.74 8.73
CA GLY A 62 -0.42 -9.64 9.87
C GLY A 62 -1.06 -10.98 9.51
N LEU A 63 -2.11 -10.98 8.69
CA LEU A 63 -2.76 -12.20 8.23
C LEU A 63 -1.84 -13.04 7.34
N ASN A 64 -1.10 -12.43 6.40
CA ASN A 64 -0.17 -13.17 5.57
C ASN A 64 1.07 -13.64 6.36
N ALA A 65 1.49 -12.90 7.39
CA ALA A 65 2.49 -13.38 8.34
C ALA A 65 2.01 -14.63 9.09
N ALA A 66 0.78 -14.61 9.62
CA ALA A 66 0.17 -15.75 10.31
C ALA A 66 0.02 -16.97 9.38
N LEU A 67 -0.44 -16.75 8.15
CA LEU A 67 -0.56 -17.78 7.12
C LEU A 67 0.81 -18.40 6.78
N THR A 68 1.84 -17.57 6.63
CA THR A 68 3.21 -18.03 6.35
C THR A 68 3.77 -18.90 7.48
N LEU A 69 3.53 -18.52 8.74
CA LEU A 69 3.94 -19.32 9.90
C LEU A 69 3.14 -20.64 9.98
N GLN A 70 1.82 -20.59 9.75
CA GLN A 70 0.96 -21.76 9.72
C GLN A 70 1.38 -22.76 8.64
N ASP A 71 1.72 -22.30 7.43
CA ASP A 71 2.19 -23.15 6.34
C ASP A 71 3.51 -23.87 6.71
N ALA A 72 4.29 -23.30 7.64
CA ALA A 72 5.48 -23.91 8.21
C ALA A 72 5.21 -24.73 9.49
N GLY A 73 3.95 -24.91 9.90
CA GLY A 73 3.54 -25.66 11.09
C GLY A 73 3.78 -24.92 12.41
N ILE A 74 3.99 -23.61 12.39
CA ILE A 74 4.24 -22.79 13.58
C ILE A 74 2.99 -21.97 13.92
N ALA A 75 2.51 -22.11 15.16
CA ALA A 75 1.37 -21.36 15.66
C ALA A 75 1.75 -19.91 16.01
N ALA A 76 0.84 -18.97 15.74
CA ALA A 76 0.93 -17.59 16.16
C ALA A 76 -0.47 -17.06 16.54
N THR A 77 -0.53 -16.06 17.42
CA THR A 77 -1.78 -15.38 17.79
C THR A 77 -1.83 -13.99 17.16
N VAL A 78 -2.87 -13.71 16.40
CA VAL A 78 -3.16 -12.39 15.81
C VAL A 78 -4.06 -11.60 16.77
N TYR A 79 -3.59 -10.43 17.21
CA TYR A 79 -4.37 -9.47 18.00
C TYR A 79 -4.82 -8.33 17.09
N GLU A 80 -6.13 -8.17 16.93
CA GLU A 80 -6.74 -7.17 16.06
C GLU A 80 -7.56 -6.19 16.89
N ALA A 81 -7.28 -4.89 16.73
CA ALA A 81 -7.86 -3.85 17.56
C ALA A 81 -9.36 -3.65 17.29
N SER A 82 -9.79 -3.79 16.04
CA SER A 82 -11.20 -3.66 15.65
C SER A 82 -11.97 -4.97 15.78
N SER A 83 -13.27 -4.92 15.54
CA SER A 83 -14.15 -6.10 15.52
C SER A 83 -14.00 -6.96 14.26
N ARG A 84 -13.19 -6.53 13.27
CA ARG A 84 -13.03 -7.20 11.97
C ARG A 84 -11.56 -7.29 11.56
N VAL A 85 -11.25 -8.24 10.69
CA VAL A 85 -9.95 -8.29 10.00
C VAL A 85 -9.96 -7.42 8.74
N GLY A 86 -8.81 -7.27 8.08
CA GLY A 86 -8.67 -6.59 6.78
C GLY A 86 -7.97 -5.24 6.84
N GLY A 87 -8.10 -4.50 7.95
CA GLY A 87 -7.44 -3.21 8.12
C GLY A 87 -7.91 -2.19 7.08
N ARG A 88 -7.00 -1.77 6.18
CA ARG A 88 -7.26 -0.89 5.02
C ARG A 88 -7.81 -1.64 3.78
N MET A 89 -8.04 -2.95 3.87
CA MET A 89 -8.83 -3.69 2.88
C MET A 89 -10.21 -3.90 3.47
N HIS A 90 -11.18 -3.09 3.08
CA HIS A 90 -12.52 -3.06 3.65
C HIS A 90 -13.52 -2.59 2.59
N SER A 91 -14.49 -3.43 2.28
CA SER A 91 -15.40 -3.26 1.16
C SER A 91 -16.80 -2.90 1.66
N ASP A 92 -17.44 -1.91 1.03
CA ASP A 92 -18.85 -1.62 1.21
C ASP A 92 -19.66 -2.40 0.17
N THR A 93 -20.50 -3.31 0.65
CA THR A 93 -21.38 -4.14 -0.18
C THR A 93 -22.86 -3.85 0.08
N THR A 94 -23.16 -2.78 0.85
CA THR A 94 -24.48 -2.56 1.45
C THR A 94 -25.09 -1.21 1.11
N SER A 95 -24.29 -0.19 0.83
CA SER A 95 -24.80 1.17 0.60
C SER A 95 -25.43 1.39 -0.78
N TRP A 96 -25.16 0.50 -1.73
CA TRP A 96 -25.34 0.75 -3.16
C TRP A 96 -26.47 -0.08 -3.79
N GLU A 97 -27.14 0.51 -4.79
CA GLU A 97 -28.05 -0.22 -5.66
C GLU A 97 -27.31 -1.22 -6.57
N ASN A 98 -28.08 -2.13 -7.17
CA ASN A 98 -27.58 -3.16 -8.08
C ASN A 98 -26.51 -4.09 -7.49
N HIS A 99 -26.46 -4.20 -6.15
CA HIS A 99 -25.45 -4.97 -5.42
C HIS A 99 -24.02 -4.59 -5.78
N GLN A 100 -23.81 -3.32 -6.18
CA GLN A 100 -22.48 -2.80 -6.47
C GLN A 100 -21.67 -2.71 -5.18
N THR A 101 -20.37 -2.91 -5.32
CA THR A 101 -19.39 -2.88 -4.24
C THR A 101 -18.48 -1.68 -4.43
N SER A 102 -18.08 -1.06 -3.33
CA SER A 102 -16.98 -0.12 -3.34
C SER A 102 -15.98 -0.39 -2.22
N GLU A 103 -14.83 0.27 -2.25
CA GLU A 103 -13.78 0.05 -1.26
C GLU A 103 -13.61 1.29 -0.39
N HIS A 104 -13.75 1.11 0.92
CA HIS A 104 -13.54 2.18 1.91
C HIS A 104 -12.10 2.70 1.92
N CYS A 105 -11.13 1.89 1.43
CA CYS A 105 -9.70 2.20 1.38
C CYS A 105 -9.04 1.57 0.14
N GLY A 106 -8.20 0.53 0.31
CA GLY A 106 -7.38 -0.05 -0.75
C GLY A 106 -8.21 -0.77 -1.81
N GLU A 107 -8.10 -0.34 -3.06
CA GLU A 107 -8.98 -0.77 -4.15
C GLU A 107 -8.25 -1.45 -5.31
N LEU A 108 -7.16 -0.86 -5.80
CA LEU A 108 -6.59 -1.23 -7.09
C LEU A 108 -5.42 -2.20 -6.91
N ILE A 109 -5.35 -3.19 -7.82
CA ILE A 109 -4.34 -4.25 -7.83
C ILE A 109 -3.67 -4.25 -9.21
N ASP A 110 -2.37 -3.99 -9.24
CA ASP A 110 -1.58 -4.02 -10.47
C ASP A 110 -1.30 -5.44 -10.96
N SER A 111 -1.06 -5.57 -12.26
CA SER A 111 -0.47 -6.78 -12.85
C SER A 111 0.87 -7.15 -12.21
N GLY A 112 1.57 -6.18 -11.62
CA GLY A 112 2.82 -6.36 -10.87
C GLY A 112 2.66 -6.96 -9.47
N HIS A 113 1.47 -6.92 -8.87
CA HIS A 113 1.20 -7.33 -7.48
C HIS A 113 1.11 -8.86 -7.33
N LYS A 114 2.26 -9.53 -7.46
CA LYS A 114 2.32 -10.99 -7.55
C LYS A 114 1.87 -11.69 -6.27
N THR A 115 2.09 -11.11 -5.09
CA THR A 115 1.73 -11.74 -3.82
C THR A 115 0.22 -11.69 -3.61
N ILE A 116 -0.40 -10.52 -3.78
CA ILE A 116 -1.86 -10.38 -3.68
C ILE A 116 -2.56 -11.26 -4.72
N LEU A 117 -2.12 -11.27 -5.97
CA LEU A 117 -2.71 -12.10 -7.02
C LEU A 117 -2.56 -13.61 -6.73
N LYS A 118 -1.40 -14.05 -6.20
CA LYS A 118 -1.20 -15.45 -5.78
C LYS A 118 -2.09 -15.82 -4.60
N LEU A 119 -2.27 -14.92 -3.64
CA LEU A 119 -3.15 -15.14 -2.49
C LEU A 119 -4.61 -15.20 -2.94
N ALA A 120 -5.06 -14.29 -3.80
CA ALA A 120 -6.41 -14.35 -4.39
C ALA A 120 -6.63 -15.69 -5.11
N ASN A 121 -5.67 -16.13 -5.94
CA ASN A 121 -5.73 -17.44 -6.60
C ASN A 121 -5.77 -18.60 -5.59
N ARG A 122 -4.92 -18.59 -4.56
CA ARG A 122 -4.87 -19.63 -3.51
C ARG A 122 -6.23 -19.82 -2.84
N PHE A 123 -6.98 -18.74 -2.62
CA PHE A 123 -8.30 -18.77 -1.99
C PHE A 123 -9.46 -18.79 -3.00
N ASN A 124 -9.18 -19.03 -4.29
CA ASN A 124 -10.17 -19.07 -5.37
C ASN A 124 -11.04 -17.81 -5.45
N LEU A 125 -10.44 -16.64 -5.22
CA LEU A 125 -11.08 -15.34 -5.34
C LEU A 125 -10.83 -14.78 -6.74
N PRO A 126 -11.85 -14.71 -7.62
CA PRO A 126 -11.68 -14.18 -8.96
C PRO A 126 -11.33 -12.70 -8.95
N THR A 127 -10.47 -12.29 -9.88
CA THR A 127 -10.19 -10.88 -10.14
C THR A 127 -10.93 -10.40 -11.38
N VAL A 128 -11.39 -9.15 -11.37
CA VAL A 128 -11.99 -8.50 -12.54
C VAL A 128 -10.96 -7.61 -13.21
N ASP A 129 -10.85 -7.68 -14.53
CA ASP A 129 -9.98 -6.79 -15.33
C ASP A 129 -10.72 -5.48 -15.61
N LEU A 130 -10.36 -4.44 -14.87
CA LEU A 130 -11.00 -3.13 -14.92
C LEU A 130 -10.74 -2.42 -16.24
N LEU A 131 -9.52 -2.56 -16.79
CA LEU A 131 -9.16 -1.95 -18.07
C LEU A 131 -9.95 -2.58 -19.23
N ALA A 132 -10.17 -3.90 -19.17
CA ALA A 132 -11.00 -4.58 -20.16
C ALA A 132 -12.50 -4.25 -20.04
N ALA A 133 -12.93 -3.71 -18.91
CA ALA A 133 -14.32 -3.34 -18.64
C ALA A 133 -14.63 -1.87 -18.96
N GLU A 134 -13.63 -1.07 -19.32
CA GLU A 134 -13.81 0.31 -19.75
C GLU A 134 -14.44 0.39 -21.16
N PRO A 135 -15.15 1.47 -21.49
CA PRO A 135 -15.61 1.70 -22.86
C PRO A 135 -14.46 1.67 -23.87
N ASN A 136 -14.72 1.20 -25.09
CA ASN A 136 -13.70 1.19 -26.13
C ASN A 136 -13.19 2.62 -26.40
N GLN A 137 -11.87 2.78 -26.39
CA GLN A 137 -11.17 4.05 -26.66
C GLN A 137 -11.42 5.15 -25.62
N SER A 138 -11.98 4.82 -24.46
CA SER A 138 -12.07 5.79 -23.36
C SER A 138 -10.71 6.09 -22.76
N SER A 139 -10.58 7.26 -22.14
CA SER A 139 -9.40 7.64 -21.37
C SER A 139 -9.74 8.54 -20.19
N GLU A 140 -8.72 8.87 -19.40
CA GLU A 140 -8.84 9.85 -18.33
C GLU A 140 -9.19 11.24 -18.87
N THR A 141 -9.91 12.03 -18.08
CA THR A 141 -10.35 13.40 -18.41
C THR A 141 -9.58 14.43 -17.57
N TYR A 142 -8.85 15.34 -18.20
CA TYR A 142 -8.12 16.40 -17.49
C TYR A 142 -8.81 17.75 -17.70
N TYR A 143 -8.95 18.53 -16.63
CA TYR A 143 -9.58 19.85 -16.66
C TYR A 143 -8.85 20.83 -15.75
N PHE A 144 -8.12 21.78 -16.33
CA PHE A 144 -7.29 22.72 -15.58
C PHE A 144 -7.49 24.13 -16.13
N PHE A 145 -7.41 25.13 -15.25
CA PHE A 145 -7.57 26.54 -15.60
C PHE A 145 -8.88 26.85 -16.36
N GLY A 146 -9.95 26.13 -16.00
CA GLY A 146 -11.26 26.33 -16.62
C GLY A 146 -11.36 25.81 -18.06
N GLN A 147 -10.47 24.91 -18.49
CA GLN A 147 -10.47 24.32 -19.82
C GLN A 147 -10.15 22.83 -19.76
N TYR A 148 -10.69 22.08 -20.73
CA TYR A 148 -10.26 20.69 -20.94
C TYR A 148 -8.80 20.64 -21.42
N TYR A 149 -8.04 19.70 -20.86
CA TYR A 149 -6.66 19.42 -21.25
C TYR A 149 -6.58 18.05 -21.94
N PRO A 150 -6.55 17.99 -23.28
CA PRO A 150 -6.63 16.71 -23.98
C PRO A 150 -5.43 15.81 -23.70
N ARG A 151 -5.67 14.51 -23.52
CA ARG A 151 -4.62 13.50 -23.28
C ARG A 151 -3.52 13.51 -24.35
N ALA A 152 -3.87 13.78 -25.60
CA ALA A 152 -2.91 13.91 -26.69
C ALA A 152 -1.92 15.07 -26.45
N GLN A 153 -2.38 16.19 -25.89
CA GLN A 153 -1.53 17.31 -25.50
C GLN A 153 -0.69 16.95 -24.26
N ALA A 154 -1.26 16.25 -23.28
CA ALA A 154 -0.51 15.74 -22.13
C ALA A 154 0.67 14.84 -22.54
N ILE A 155 0.48 13.96 -23.53
CA ILE A 155 1.57 13.15 -24.09
C ILE A 155 2.69 14.02 -24.69
N ILE A 156 2.34 15.12 -25.37
CA ILE A 156 3.31 16.04 -25.97
C ILE A 156 4.08 16.77 -24.87
N ASP A 157 3.37 17.35 -23.91
CA ASP A 157 3.95 18.14 -22.82
C ASP A 157 4.80 17.28 -21.87
N PHE A 158 4.50 15.99 -21.78
CA PHE A 158 5.27 15.05 -20.97
C PHE A 158 6.65 14.74 -21.55
N LYS A 159 6.89 14.89 -22.85
CA LYS A 159 8.20 14.54 -23.47
C LYS A 159 9.41 15.25 -22.82
N PRO A 160 9.42 16.59 -22.64
CA PRO A 160 10.50 17.25 -21.91
C PRO A 160 10.56 16.83 -20.44
N VAL A 161 9.42 16.61 -19.79
CA VAL A 161 9.33 16.14 -18.40
C VAL A 161 9.98 14.77 -18.24
N TYR A 162 9.64 13.82 -19.11
CA TYR A 162 10.20 12.48 -19.14
C TYR A 162 11.73 12.48 -19.27
N SER A 163 12.27 13.42 -20.06
CA SER A 163 13.72 13.58 -20.21
C SER A 163 14.37 14.06 -18.90
N ALA A 164 13.72 14.99 -18.18
CA ALA A 164 14.17 15.44 -16.86
C ALA A 164 14.07 14.32 -15.81
N VAL A 165 12.94 13.60 -15.76
CA VAL A 165 12.73 12.45 -14.87
C VAL A 165 13.82 11.40 -15.06
N HIS A 166 14.12 11.01 -16.31
CA HIS A 166 15.15 10.00 -16.56
C HIS A 166 16.55 10.44 -16.20
N LYS A 167 16.88 11.72 -16.43
CA LYS A 167 18.15 12.29 -16.01
C LYS A 167 18.29 12.23 -14.49
N ASP A 168 17.27 12.69 -13.77
CA ASP A 168 17.28 12.74 -12.31
C ASP A 168 17.26 11.33 -11.69
N MET A 169 16.46 10.40 -12.22
CA MET A 169 16.48 8.99 -11.81
C MET A 169 17.85 8.34 -12.02
N SER A 170 18.46 8.55 -13.19
CA SER A 170 19.77 7.94 -13.51
C SER A 170 20.87 8.50 -12.61
N ALA A 171 20.81 9.78 -12.26
CA ALA A 171 21.75 10.42 -11.34
C ALA A 171 21.55 9.97 -9.89
N ALA A 172 20.29 9.88 -9.44
CA ALA A 172 19.94 9.43 -8.09
C ALA A 172 20.32 7.96 -7.86
N GLY A 173 20.10 7.12 -8.85
CA GLY A 173 20.03 5.67 -8.70
C GLY A 173 18.69 5.24 -8.07
N TYR A 174 18.46 3.93 -8.03
CA TYR A 174 17.28 3.36 -7.38
C TYR A 174 17.63 2.09 -6.56
N PRO A 175 17.10 1.95 -5.34
CA PRO A 175 16.45 2.99 -4.54
C PRO A 175 17.48 3.86 -3.79
N THR A 176 17.24 5.16 -3.69
CA THR A 176 17.84 5.99 -2.62
C THR A 176 17.30 5.50 -1.28
N THR A 177 18.16 5.29 -0.30
CA THR A 177 17.81 4.83 1.04
C THR A 177 18.77 5.43 2.06
N TYR A 178 18.52 5.19 3.34
CA TYR A 178 19.41 5.65 4.42
C TYR A 178 20.84 5.09 4.34
N LYS A 179 21.02 3.96 3.63
CA LYS A 179 22.31 3.27 3.47
C LYS A 179 22.92 3.40 2.08
N THR A 180 22.08 3.58 1.07
CA THR A 180 22.49 3.56 -0.33
C THR A 180 21.93 4.79 -1.01
N HIS A 181 22.79 5.75 -1.32
CA HIS A 181 22.41 7.00 -1.98
C HIS A 181 23.60 7.60 -2.72
N THR A 182 23.30 8.49 -3.65
CA THR A 182 24.26 9.34 -4.35
C THR A 182 24.06 10.80 -3.91
N ASP A 183 25.01 11.69 -4.22
CA ASP A 183 24.84 13.13 -3.95
C ASP A 183 23.60 13.69 -4.65
N ALA A 184 23.30 13.20 -5.86
CA ALA A 184 22.09 13.58 -6.58
C ALA A 184 20.82 13.05 -5.88
N GLY A 185 20.85 11.81 -5.38
CA GLY A 185 19.75 11.24 -4.59
C GLY A 185 19.49 12.04 -3.30
N VAL A 186 20.55 12.47 -2.60
CA VAL A 186 20.43 13.35 -1.43
C VAL A 186 19.81 14.70 -1.82
N ALA A 187 20.29 15.33 -2.90
CA ALA A 187 19.79 16.62 -3.34
C ALA A 187 18.30 16.56 -3.75
N LEU A 188 17.90 15.49 -4.45
CA LEU A 188 16.51 15.25 -4.83
C LEU A 188 15.64 14.89 -3.62
N ASP A 189 16.18 14.19 -2.62
CA ASP A 189 15.44 13.92 -1.39
C ASP A 189 15.17 15.20 -0.58
N GLN A 190 16.08 16.17 -0.63
CA GLN A 190 15.92 17.49 -0.02
C GLN A 190 15.07 18.46 -0.86
N MET A 191 14.65 18.06 -2.06
CA MET A 191 13.77 18.83 -2.95
C MET A 191 12.34 18.32 -2.79
N SER A 192 11.37 19.23 -2.66
CA SER A 192 9.96 18.84 -2.63
C SER A 192 9.46 18.44 -4.02
N VAL A 193 8.36 17.69 -4.11
CA VAL A 193 7.67 17.44 -5.40
C VAL A 193 7.27 18.77 -6.04
N TYR A 194 6.80 19.73 -5.25
CA TYR A 194 6.43 21.06 -5.72
C TYR A 194 7.61 21.78 -6.41
N ASP A 195 8.76 21.85 -5.74
CA ASP A 195 9.95 22.53 -6.25
C ASP A 195 10.54 21.80 -7.47
N TRP A 196 10.38 20.48 -7.51
CA TRP A 196 10.75 19.69 -8.68
C TRP A 196 9.89 20.06 -9.89
N ILE A 197 8.56 20.17 -9.71
CA ILE A 197 7.65 20.61 -10.79
C ILE A 197 8.03 22.00 -11.28
N GLU A 198 8.22 22.97 -10.37
CA GLU A 198 8.63 24.33 -10.72
C GLU A 198 9.94 24.37 -11.51
N SER A 199 10.89 23.49 -11.19
CA SER A 199 12.22 23.53 -11.78
C SER A 199 12.43 22.64 -13.01
N ARG A 200 11.55 21.65 -13.27
CA ARG A 200 11.72 20.66 -14.34
C ARG A 200 10.59 20.63 -15.36
N VAL A 201 9.39 21.04 -14.98
CA VAL A 201 8.23 21.04 -15.88
C VAL A 201 8.15 22.40 -16.59
N PRO A 202 8.13 22.44 -17.94
CA PRO A 202 7.97 23.71 -18.66
C PRO A 202 6.73 24.48 -18.19
N GLY A 203 6.93 25.67 -17.63
CA GLY A 203 5.88 26.51 -17.07
C GLY A 203 5.47 26.18 -15.62
N GLY A 204 6.06 25.17 -14.98
CA GLY A 204 5.76 24.80 -13.59
C GLY A 204 4.26 24.62 -13.34
N HIS A 205 3.78 25.05 -12.17
CA HIS A 205 2.36 25.04 -11.81
C HIS A 205 1.50 26.03 -12.61
N THR A 206 2.07 26.85 -13.48
CA THR A 206 1.28 27.67 -14.44
C THR A 206 0.93 26.92 -15.72
N SER A 207 1.43 25.69 -15.88
CA SER A 207 1.13 24.80 -17.01
C SER A 207 0.12 23.71 -16.64
N PRO A 208 -0.71 23.22 -17.58
CA PRO A 208 -1.62 22.10 -17.33
C PRO A 208 -0.89 20.81 -16.93
N MET A 209 0.29 20.54 -17.50
CA MET A 209 1.12 19.39 -17.11
C MET A 209 1.61 19.51 -15.66
N GLY A 210 2.05 20.69 -15.24
CA GLY A 210 2.48 20.91 -13.85
C GLY A 210 1.34 20.72 -12.85
N GLN A 211 0.15 21.26 -13.15
CA GLN A 211 -1.04 21.04 -12.32
C GLN A 211 -1.50 19.58 -12.30
N LEU A 212 -1.46 18.89 -13.45
CA LEU A 212 -1.80 17.47 -13.54
C LEU A 212 -0.88 16.62 -12.64
N LEU A 213 0.43 16.88 -12.68
CA LEU A 213 1.38 16.19 -11.81
C LEU A 213 1.19 16.56 -10.34
N ASP A 214 0.96 17.82 -10.00
CA ASP A 214 0.72 18.23 -8.61
C ASP A 214 -0.49 17.51 -8.01
N VAL A 215 -1.62 17.53 -8.72
CA VAL A 215 -2.86 16.86 -8.29
C VAL A 215 -2.65 15.35 -8.17
N ALA A 216 -2.04 14.71 -9.17
CA ALA A 216 -1.85 13.27 -9.18
C ALA A 216 -0.88 12.78 -8.10
N TYR A 217 0.19 13.52 -7.81
CA TYR A 217 1.13 13.14 -6.75
C TYR A 217 0.65 13.56 -5.36
N ASN A 218 -0.25 14.53 -5.28
CA ASN A 218 -0.94 14.84 -4.04
C ASN A 218 -1.91 13.71 -3.64
N ILE A 219 -2.74 13.23 -4.58
CA ILE A 219 -3.68 12.14 -4.28
C ILE A 219 -2.98 10.78 -4.09
N GLU A 220 -1.94 10.46 -4.86
CA GLU A 220 -1.21 9.19 -4.74
C GLU A 220 -0.64 8.98 -3.31
N TYR A 221 0.02 10.00 -2.78
CA TYR A 221 0.66 9.95 -1.45
C TYR A 221 -0.18 10.57 -0.33
N GLY A 222 -1.33 11.16 -0.68
CA GLY A 222 -2.26 11.76 0.26
C GLY A 222 -1.74 12.98 1.00
N ASN A 223 -0.75 13.71 0.47
CA ASN A 223 -0.28 14.94 1.10
C ASN A 223 0.08 16.02 0.07
N VAL A 224 0.18 17.28 0.49
CA VAL A 224 0.59 18.37 -0.41
C VAL A 224 2.01 18.16 -0.94
N SER A 225 2.25 18.49 -2.20
CA SER A 225 3.54 18.28 -2.89
C SER A 225 4.72 19.02 -2.27
N THR A 226 4.47 20.06 -1.47
CA THR A 226 5.50 20.86 -0.76
C THR A 226 6.17 20.12 0.40
N VAL A 227 5.57 19.02 0.90
CA VAL A 227 6.16 18.23 2.01
C VAL A 227 6.71 16.88 1.56
N GLN A 228 6.41 16.46 0.34
CA GLN A 228 6.82 15.18 -0.22
C GLN A 228 8.20 15.28 -0.85
N SER A 229 9.05 14.27 -0.66
CA SER A 229 10.33 14.18 -1.36
C SER A 229 10.11 14.03 -2.87
N SER A 230 10.87 14.76 -3.71
CA SER A 230 10.74 14.69 -5.18
C SER A 230 11.00 13.29 -5.74
N LEU A 231 11.74 12.46 -5.00
CA LEU A 231 12.01 11.06 -5.35
C LEU A 231 10.73 10.22 -5.46
N ASN A 232 9.67 10.57 -4.72
CA ASN A 232 8.35 9.93 -4.85
C ASN A 232 7.81 10.05 -6.27
N LEU A 233 7.85 11.26 -6.84
CA LEU A 233 7.41 11.52 -8.21
C LEU A 233 8.36 10.89 -9.23
N ILE A 234 9.67 11.08 -9.04
CA ILE A 234 10.68 10.64 -10.00
C ILE A 234 10.65 9.12 -10.17
N TYR A 235 10.60 8.37 -9.07
CA TYR A 235 10.62 6.91 -9.14
C TYR A 235 9.37 6.34 -9.78
N LEU A 236 8.20 6.93 -9.54
CA LEU A 236 6.97 6.45 -10.18
C LEU A 236 6.95 6.81 -11.68
N LEU A 237 7.29 8.05 -12.06
CA LEU A 237 7.27 8.49 -13.48
C LEU A 237 8.36 7.85 -14.34
N ALA A 238 9.52 7.51 -13.77
CA ALA A 238 10.67 7.02 -14.54
C ALA A 238 10.43 5.63 -15.14
N PHE A 239 9.60 4.79 -14.51
CA PHE A 239 9.37 3.42 -14.96
C PHE A 239 8.12 3.33 -15.85
N GLN A 240 8.15 3.97 -17.02
CA GLN A 240 7.08 3.84 -18.01
C GLN A 240 7.12 2.45 -18.69
N PRO A 241 5.97 1.74 -18.85
CA PRO A 241 5.91 0.47 -19.58
C PRO A 241 6.39 0.59 -21.03
N VAL A 242 6.09 1.73 -21.64
CA VAL A 242 6.60 2.13 -22.96
C VAL A 242 7.32 3.47 -22.79
N PRO A 243 8.65 3.53 -22.96
CA PRO A 243 9.43 4.76 -22.82
C PRO A 243 8.83 5.93 -23.61
N GLY A 244 8.59 7.05 -22.93
CA GLY A 244 8.05 8.28 -23.53
C GLY A 244 6.55 8.30 -23.78
N ASN A 245 5.82 7.19 -23.56
CA ASN A 245 4.37 7.21 -23.51
C ASN A 245 3.92 7.61 -22.11
N PHE A 246 3.12 8.67 -22.02
CA PHE A 246 2.65 9.18 -20.74
C PHE A 246 1.63 8.22 -20.11
N ARG A 247 2.01 7.66 -18.95
CA ARG A 247 1.12 7.14 -17.91
C ARG A 247 1.46 7.85 -16.60
N ILE A 248 0.44 8.42 -15.96
CA ILE A 248 0.62 9.34 -14.84
C ILE A 248 1.30 8.69 -13.62
N PHE A 249 1.11 7.38 -13.43
CA PHE A 249 1.72 6.57 -12.37
C PHE A 249 2.72 5.53 -12.92
N GLY A 250 3.28 5.77 -14.10
CA GLY A 250 4.31 4.91 -14.70
C GLY A 250 3.88 3.46 -14.90
N ALA A 251 4.55 2.54 -14.20
CA ALA A 251 4.37 1.10 -14.35
C ALA A 251 3.05 0.60 -13.76
N SER A 252 2.48 1.34 -12.81
CA SER A 252 1.20 0.98 -12.21
C SER A 252 0.11 0.96 -13.28
N ASP A 253 -0.68 -0.12 -13.30
CA ASP A 253 -1.73 -0.32 -14.27
C ASP A 253 -3.12 -0.45 -13.66
N GLU A 254 -3.21 -0.51 -12.33
CA GLU A 254 -4.45 -0.47 -11.55
C GLU A 254 -5.52 -1.44 -12.07
N ARG A 255 -5.05 -2.56 -12.62
CA ARG A 255 -5.82 -3.34 -13.58
C ARG A 255 -6.92 -4.17 -12.94
N TYR A 256 -6.75 -4.56 -11.69
CA TYR A 256 -7.64 -5.53 -11.06
C TYR A 256 -8.25 -5.03 -9.75
N HIS A 257 -9.41 -5.58 -9.44
CA HIS A 257 -9.90 -5.76 -8.07
C HIS A 257 -10.32 -7.22 -7.86
N ILE A 258 -10.65 -7.61 -6.64
CA ILE A 258 -11.30 -8.89 -6.35
C ILE A 258 -12.82 -8.75 -6.54
N LEU A 259 -13.42 -9.67 -7.31
CA LEU A 259 -14.87 -9.71 -7.51
C LEU A 259 -15.59 -9.86 -6.17
N GLY A 260 -16.50 -8.93 -5.87
CA GLY A 260 -17.25 -8.89 -4.60
C GLY A 260 -16.52 -8.18 -3.44
N GLY A 261 -15.34 -7.58 -3.71
CA GLY A 261 -14.63 -6.72 -2.78
C GLY A 261 -13.30 -7.31 -2.29
N ASN A 262 -12.29 -6.46 -2.19
CA ASN A 262 -10.94 -6.82 -1.76
C ASN A 262 -10.90 -7.37 -0.33
N GLU A 263 -11.85 -7.01 0.55
CA GLU A 263 -11.95 -7.53 1.90
C GLU A 263 -12.15 -9.07 1.95
N LEU A 264 -12.63 -9.68 0.87
CA LEU A 264 -12.77 -11.14 0.79
C LEU A 264 -11.44 -11.86 0.97
N LEU A 265 -10.32 -11.27 0.54
CA LEU A 265 -9.01 -11.88 0.69
C LEU A 265 -8.56 -12.01 2.17
N PRO A 266 -8.47 -10.93 2.96
CA PRO A 266 -8.13 -11.06 4.37
C PRO A 266 -9.15 -11.90 5.14
N LYS A 267 -10.45 -11.88 4.78
CA LYS A 267 -11.46 -12.78 5.36
C LYS A 267 -11.17 -14.25 5.06
N ALA A 268 -10.82 -14.59 3.82
CA ALA A 268 -10.48 -15.96 3.41
C ALA A 268 -9.20 -16.46 4.12
N ILE A 269 -8.18 -15.61 4.25
CA ILE A 269 -6.98 -15.95 5.02
C ILE A 269 -7.37 -16.22 6.48
N ALA A 270 -8.09 -15.30 7.12
CA ALA A 270 -8.51 -15.45 8.52
C ALA A 270 -9.32 -16.74 8.75
N ALA A 271 -10.22 -17.10 7.83
CA ALA A 271 -11.01 -18.33 7.90
C ALA A 271 -10.18 -19.62 7.76
N SER A 272 -9.00 -19.54 7.14
CA SER A 272 -8.06 -20.67 7.01
C SER A 272 -7.15 -20.85 8.21
N LEU A 273 -7.10 -19.87 9.12
CA LEU A 273 -6.35 -19.95 10.37
C LEU A 273 -7.23 -20.59 11.47
N PRO A 274 -6.66 -21.26 12.49
CA PRO A 274 -7.42 -21.70 13.65
C PRO A 274 -8.20 -20.55 14.26
N GLN A 275 -9.51 -20.66 14.42
CA GLN A 275 -10.35 -19.56 14.90
C GLN A 275 -9.88 -18.99 16.25
N SER A 276 -9.29 -19.84 17.11
CA SER A 276 -8.74 -19.44 18.41
C SER A 276 -7.48 -18.57 18.30
N SER A 277 -6.81 -18.53 17.15
CA SER A 277 -5.59 -17.76 16.92
C SER A 277 -5.85 -16.28 16.63
N ILE A 278 -7.08 -15.90 16.29
CA ILE A 278 -7.44 -14.50 16.02
C ILE A 278 -8.23 -13.93 17.20
N LYS A 279 -7.72 -12.83 17.77
CA LYS A 279 -8.33 -12.11 18.90
C LYS A 279 -8.80 -10.72 18.42
N PRO A 280 -10.04 -10.58 17.93
CA PRO A 280 -10.59 -9.27 17.59
C PRO A 280 -10.85 -8.44 18.86
N ASN A 281 -11.16 -7.15 18.69
CA ASN A 281 -11.38 -6.19 19.77
C ASN A 281 -10.24 -6.13 20.80
N THR A 282 -9.01 -6.44 20.40
CA THR A 282 -7.86 -6.55 21.29
C THR A 282 -6.77 -5.58 20.84
N ALA A 283 -6.82 -4.36 21.37
CA ALA A 283 -5.95 -3.26 20.98
C ALA A 283 -4.67 -3.25 21.81
N LEU A 284 -3.49 -3.23 21.16
CA LEU A 284 -2.21 -3.07 21.83
C LEU A 284 -2.11 -1.68 22.46
N THR A 285 -1.65 -1.61 23.70
CA THR A 285 -1.46 -0.34 24.45
C THR A 285 -0.01 -0.11 24.86
N ALA A 286 0.76 -1.18 25.12
CA ALA A 286 2.17 -1.06 25.47
C ALA A 286 3.04 -2.25 25.03
N ILE A 287 4.33 -1.98 24.85
CA ILE A 287 5.36 -2.97 24.51
C ILE A 287 6.53 -2.81 25.50
N ALA A 288 6.89 -3.89 26.18
CA ALA A 288 8.06 -3.94 27.05
C ALA A 288 8.92 -5.16 26.73
N MET A 289 10.22 -4.95 26.53
CA MET A 289 11.21 -6.02 26.39
C MET A 289 11.65 -6.48 27.78
N ASN A 290 11.74 -7.80 27.96
CA ASN A 290 12.24 -8.45 29.16
C ASN A 290 13.78 -8.63 29.08
N PRO A 291 14.47 -8.88 30.20
CA PRO A 291 15.92 -9.10 30.20
C PRO A 291 16.41 -10.27 29.32
N ASP A 292 15.56 -11.28 29.07
CA ASP A 292 15.83 -12.42 28.19
C ASP A 292 15.52 -12.15 26.70
N GLY A 293 15.17 -10.90 26.39
CA GLY A 293 14.78 -10.43 25.06
C GLY A 293 13.38 -10.84 24.61
N SER A 294 12.61 -11.58 25.42
CA SER A 294 11.18 -11.79 25.19
C SER A 294 10.40 -10.49 25.43
N TYR A 295 9.10 -10.47 25.10
CA TYR A 295 8.28 -9.27 25.22
C TYR A 295 7.05 -9.51 26.09
N ASN A 296 6.67 -8.48 26.85
CA ASN A 296 5.35 -8.33 27.44
C ASN A 296 4.56 -7.32 26.60
N LEU A 297 3.45 -7.78 26.02
CA LEU A 297 2.52 -6.95 25.27
C LEU A 297 1.28 -6.68 26.13
N SER A 298 0.97 -5.41 26.37
CA SER A 298 -0.24 -5.02 27.09
C SER A 298 -1.34 -4.65 26.11
N PHE A 299 -2.56 -5.11 26.39
CA PHE A 299 -3.72 -4.94 25.54
C PHE A 299 -4.89 -4.36 26.32
N SER A 300 -5.76 -3.64 25.62
CA SER A 300 -7.13 -3.36 26.03
C SER A 300 -8.08 -4.32 25.30
N SER A 301 -9.07 -4.84 26.00
CA SER A 301 -10.09 -5.75 25.46
C SER A 301 -11.46 -5.52 26.10
N PRO A 302 -12.56 -6.06 25.54
CA PRO A 302 -13.88 -5.96 26.15
C PRO A 302 -13.96 -6.49 27.58
N THR A 303 -13.10 -7.46 27.94
CA THR A 303 -13.04 -8.05 29.29
C THR A 303 -12.11 -7.29 30.23
N GLY A 304 -11.51 -6.17 29.78
CA GLY A 304 -10.55 -5.38 30.53
C GLY A 304 -9.11 -5.49 30.00
N PRO A 305 -8.18 -4.72 30.59
CA PRO A 305 -6.78 -4.75 30.19
C PRO A 305 -6.08 -6.05 30.64
N PHE A 306 -5.16 -6.55 29.83
CA PHE A 306 -4.32 -7.71 30.19
C PHE A 306 -2.93 -7.61 29.55
N THR A 307 -2.00 -8.44 30.02
CA THR A 307 -0.64 -8.55 29.45
C THR A 307 -0.40 -9.97 28.96
N SER A 308 0.20 -10.10 27.78
CA SER A 308 0.60 -11.38 27.18
C SER A 308 2.12 -11.45 27.06
N PRO A 309 2.80 -12.38 27.74
CA PRO A 309 4.21 -12.65 27.53
C PRO A 309 4.40 -13.47 26.25
N VAL A 310 5.34 -13.04 25.39
CA VAL A 310 5.59 -13.64 24.07
C VAL A 310 7.08 -13.72 23.80
N ASP A 311 7.50 -14.76 23.09
CA ASP A 311 8.90 -14.98 22.74
C ASP A 311 9.30 -14.13 21.53
N ARG A 312 8.34 -13.92 20.62
CA ARG A 312 8.50 -13.06 19.42
C ARG A 312 7.25 -12.27 19.13
N VAL A 313 7.43 -11.09 18.55
CA VAL A 313 6.34 -10.22 18.11
C VAL A 313 6.56 -9.78 16.66
N ILE A 314 5.49 -9.79 15.85
CA ILE A 314 5.43 -9.08 14.58
C ILE A 314 4.45 -7.91 14.75
N LEU A 315 4.96 -6.69 14.65
CA LEU A 315 4.15 -5.47 14.64
C LEU A 315 3.72 -5.18 13.20
N ALA A 316 2.46 -5.45 12.89
CA ALA A 316 1.85 -5.28 11.56
C ALA A 316 0.79 -4.14 11.54
N LEU A 317 0.83 -3.25 12.54
CA LEU A 317 0.08 -2.01 12.62
C LEU A 317 0.86 -0.83 11.99
N PRO A 318 0.21 0.22 11.49
CA PRO A 318 0.91 1.36 10.91
C PRO A 318 1.66 2.18 11.98
N PHE A 319 2.74 2.85 11.57
CA PHE A 319 3.53 3.73 12.44
C PHE A 319 2.76 4.96 12.93
N SER A 320 1.76 5.42 12.17
CA SER A 320 0.81 6.45 12.60
C SER A 320 0.06 6.06 13.88
N VAL A 321 -0.24 4.77 14.07
CA VAL A 321 -0.85 4.23 15.30
C VAL A 321 0.23 3.90 16.32
N LEU A 322 1.30 3.21 15.93
CA LEU A 322 2.35 2.80 16.87
C LEU A 322 2.97 3.99 17.63
N ARG A 323 3.12 5.16 16.98
CA ARG A 323 3.65 6.38 17.62
C ARG A 323 2.76 6.94 18.74
N THR A 324 1.52 6.45 18.86
CA THR A 324 0.58 6.82 19.95
C THR A 324 0.63 5.85 21.13
N LEU A 325 1.28 4.69 20.99
CA LEU A 325 1.33 3.63 21.99
C LEU A 325 2.56 3.78 22.91
N ASN A 326 2.55 3.08 24.05
CA ASN A 326 3.68 3.10 24.97
C ASN A 326 4.73 2.02 24.63
N TYR A 327 5.76 2.37 23.86
CA TYR A 327 6.89 1.50 23.55
C TYR A 327 8.20 1.94 24.20
N ARG A 328 8.17 2.78 25.24
CA ARG A 328 9.38 3.30 25.92
C ARG A 328 10.27 2.20 26.50
N LYS A 329 9.68 1.05 26.84
CA LYS A 329 10.38 -0.13 27.37
C LYS A 329 10.63 -1.20 26.30
N ALA A 330 10.33 -0.95 25.03
CA ALA A 330 10.50 -1.92 23.95
C ALA A 330 11.96 -2.08 23.48
N ASN A 331 12.85 -1.20 23.97
CA ASN A 331 14.27 -1.15 23.61
C ASN A 331 14.52 -0.98 22.11
N PHE A 332 13.74 -0.10 21.47
CA PHE A 332 13.97 0.30 20.08
C PHE A 332 15.12 1.30 20.00
N ASP A 333 15.97 1.15 18.99
CA ASP A 333 17.06 2.10 18.74
C ASP A 333 16.53 3.47 18.27
N ASN A 334 17.40 4.48 18.29
CA ASN A 334 17.04 5.86 17.96
C ASN A 334 16.53 6.03 16.51
N LEU A 335 17.09 5.26 15.57
CA LEU A 335 16.70 5.35 14.16
C LEU A 335 15.30 4.77 13.95
N LYS A 336 14.98 3.66 14.62
CA LYS A 336 13.63 3.10 14.66
C LYS A 336 12.65 4.07 15.31
N ILE A 337 13.01 4.66 16.45
CA ILE A 337 12.16 5.65 17.12
C ILE A 337 11.86 6.81 16.16
N THR A 338 12.88 7.35 15.49
CA THR A 338 12.73 8.40 14.48
C THR A 338 11.78 8.00 13.35
N ALA A 339 11.96 6.81 12.76
CA ALA A 339 11.09 6.32 11.70
C ALA A 339 9.63 6.18 12.18
N ILE A 340 9.41 5.60 13.36
CA ILE A 340 8.08 5.48 13.97
C ILE A 340 7.44 6.84 14.15
N THR A 341 8.17 7.82 14.68
CA THR A 341 7.62 9.14 15.02
C THR A 341 7.37 10.03 13.80
N GLU A 342 8.21 9.93 12.76
CA GLU A 342 8.26 10.97 11.73
C GLU A 342 7.76 10.56 10.35
N LEU A 343 7.72 9.25 10.03
CA LEU A 343 7.28 8.75 8.72
C LEU A 343 5.95 9.40 8.31
N GLY A 344 5.87 9.86 7.06
CA GLY A 344 4.69 10.47 6.47
C GLY A 344 3.55 9.47 6.30
N TYR A 345 2.34 9.94 6.54
CA TYR A 345 1.09 9.23 6.25
C TYR A 345 0.16 10.21 5.54
N GLY A 346 -0.44 9.75 4.45
CA GLY A 346 -1.42 10.51 3.70
C GLY A 346 -2.68 10.79 4.52
N ALA A 347 -3.39 11.85 4.15
CA ALA A 347 -4.66 12.28 4.72
C ALA A 347 -5.82 11.99 3.76
N ASN A 348 -5.69 10.99 2.87
CA ASN A 348 -6.67 10.77 1.82
C ASN A 348 -8.07 10.55 2.36
N ALA A 349 -9.07 10.93 1.57
CA ALA A 349 -10.47 10.57 1.79
C ALA A 349 -11.12 10.09 0.49
N LYS A 350 -12.16 9.28 0.62
CA LYS A 350 -13.01 8.82 -0.48
C LYS A 350 -14.43 9.27 -0.22
N LEU A 351 -14.91 10.26 -0.98
CA LEU A 351 -16.31 10.60 -1.04
C LEU A 351 -16.91 9.90 -2.26
N GLN A 352 -17.87 9.01 -2.07
CA GLN A 352 -18.38 8.17 -3.13
C GLN A 352 -19.84 8.50 -3.39
N LEU A 353 -20.23 8.68 -4.66
CA LEU A 353 -21.60 8.99 -5.06
C LEU A 353 -22.08 7.98 -6.09
N GLN A 354 -23.33 7.50 -5.95
CA GLN A 354 -23.96 6.64 -6.95
C GLN A 354 -24.87 7.43 -7.89
N PHE A 355 -24.77 7.11 -9.17
CA PHE A 355 -25.52 7.70 -10.26
C PHE A 355 -26.42 6.65 -10.90
N ASP A 356 -27.55 7.08 -11.48
CA ASP A 356 -28.51 6.24 -12.17
C ASP A 356 -27.91 5.56 -13.42
N THR A 357 -26.89 6.18 -14.01
CA THR A 357 -26.08 5.66 -15.12
C THR A 357 -24.62 6.04 -14.94
N ARG A 358 -23.71 5.29 -15.58
CA ARG A 358 -22.31 5.71 -15.81
C ARG A 358 -22.24 6.83 -16.86
N TYR A 359 -22.84 7.98 -16.55
CA TYR A 359 -23.02 9.09 -17.49
C TYR A 359 -21.71 9.57 -18.13
N TRP A 360 -20.59 9.51 -17.40
CA TRP A 360 -19.25 9.83 -17.91
C TRP A 360 -18.82 8.97 -19.11
N ASN A 361 -19.39 7.79 -19.30
CA ASN A 361 -19.10 6.92 -20.45
C ASN A 361 -19.93 7.27 -21.71
N ASP A 362 -20.83 8.26 -21.67
CA ASP A 362 -21.71 8.61 -22.79
C ASP A 362 -20.89 9.11 -24.01
N PRO A 363 -20.91 8.41 -25.16
CA PRO A 363 -20.19 8.85 -26.35
C PRO A 363 -20.76 10.12 -26.99
N ALA A 364 -21.96 10.56 -26.58
CA ALA A 364 -22.56 11.85 -26.94
C ALA A 364 -22.37 12.92 -25.85
N GLY A 365 -21.55 12.64 -24.83
CA GLY A 365 -21.27 13.57 -23.73
C GLY A 365 -20.70 14.91 -24.21
N PRO A 366 -21.06 16.05 -23.58
CA PRO A 366 -20.58 17.38 -23.99
C PRO A 366 -19.05 17.56 -23.99
N TRP A 367 -18.32 16.76 -23.21
CA TRP A 367 -16.85 16.77 -23.14
C TRP A 367 -16.19 16.05 -24.31
N VAL A 368 -16.90 15.14 -24.99
CA VAL A 368 -16.34 14.23 -26.00
C VAL A 368 -15.61 14.97 -27.14
N PRO A 369 -16.12 16.10 -27.68
CA PRO A 369 -15.38 16.85 -28.70
C PRO A 369 -14.01 17.39 -28.23
N SER A 370 -13.80 17.57 -26.92
CA SER A 370 -12.57 18.10 -26.35
C SER A 370 -11.61 17.01 -25.89
N VAL A 371 -12.11 15.95 -25.26
CA VAL A 371 -11.26 14.93 -24.59
C VAL A 371 -11.56 13.49 -24.98
N GLY A 372 -12.56 13.25 -25.84
CA GLY A 372 -13.01 11.90 -26.18
C GLY A 372 -13.91 11.28 -25.10
N ILE A 373 -14.12 9.96 -25.20
CA ILE A 373 -14.94 9.22 -24.24
C ILE A 373 -14.18 9.14 -22.92
N SER A 374 -14.84 9.45 -21.80
CA SER A 374 -14.23 9.32 -20.47
C SER A 374 -14.38 7.90 -19.95
N ASN A 375 -13.40 7.40 -19.20
CA ASN A 375 -13.52 6.16 -18.43
C ASN A 375 -13.98 6.41 -16.98
N GLY A 376 -14.42 7.64 -16.69
CA GLY A 376 -14.78 8.09 -15.34
C GLY A 376 -13.59 8.56 -14.51
N ALA A 377 -12.35 8.34 -14.94
CA ALA A 377 -11.21 8.95 -14.27
C ALA A 377 -11.09 10.43 -14.66
N SER A 378 -10.95 11.32 -13.67
CA SER A 378 -10.70 12.74 -13.93
C SER A 378 -9.65 13.35 -13.01
N TYR A 379 -9.01 14.42 -13.47
CA TYR A 379 -8.09 15.24 -12.68
C TYR A 379 -8.43 16.70 -12.91
N ALA A 380 -8.62 17.45 -11.83
CA ALA A 380 -9.06 18.84 -11.93
C ALA A 380 -8.52 19.77 -10.84
N ASP A 381 -8.61 21.07 -11.09
CA ASP A 381 -8.38 22.16 -10.13
C ASP A 381 -9.68 22.86 -9.70
N THR A 382 -10.84 22.24 -9.94
CA THR A 382 -12.17 22.80 -9.62
C THR A 382 -12.60 22.62 -8.17
N ARG A 383 -11.63 22.42 -7.26
CA ARG A 383 -11.72 22.17 -5.79
C ARG A 383 -11.89 20.71 -5.35
N TYR A 384 -12.18 19.80 -6.27
CA TYR A 384 -11.86 18.39 -6.09
C TYR A 384 -10.55 18.07 -6.84
N GLN A 385 -9.97 16.90 -6.60
CA GLN A 385 -8.67 16.53 -7.16
C GLN A 385 -8.78 15.43 -8.21
N ASN A 386 -9.35 14.28 -7.86
CA ASN A 386 -9.40 13.13 -8.73
C ASN A 386 -10.71 12.37 -8.60
N THR A 387 -11.14 11.76 -9.71
CA THR A 387 -12.19 10.75 -9.67
C THR A 387 -11.80 9.47 -10.40
N TRP A 388 -12.54 8.38 -10.16
CA TRP A 388 -12.64 7.23 -11.06
C TRP A 388 -13.97 6.48 -10.89
N ASP A 389 -14.32 5.68 -11.90
CA ASP A 389 -15.46 4.77 -11.84
C ASP A 389 -15.10 3.50 -11.04
N VAL A 390 -15.72 3.37 -9.87
CA VAL A 390 -15.55 2.23 -8.94
C VAL A 390 -16.29 0.99 -9.45
N THR A 391 -17.26 1.17 -10.35
CA THR A 391 -18.14 0.11 -10.87
C THR A 391 -17.68 -0.50 -12.19
N ARG A 392 -16.44 -0.21 -12.62
CA ARG A 392 -15.80 -0.89 -13.75
C ARG A 392 -15.88 -2.41 -13.55
N GLY A 393 -16.43 -3.10 -14.54
CA GLY A 393 -16.61 -4.55 -14.53
C GLY A 393 -17.69 -5.07 -13.57
N GLN A 394 -18.46 -4.19 -12.92
CA GLN A 394 -19.61 -4.55 -12.10
C GLN A 394 -20.92 -4.50 -12.89
N ALA A 395 -21.88 -5.36 -12.54
CA ALA A 395 -23.20 -5.39 -13.17
C ALA A 395 -24.06 -4.15 -12.83
N GLY A 396 -25.18 -4.01 -13.53
CA GLY A 396 -26.14 -2.91 -13.37
C GLY A 396 -25.82 -1.68 -14.22
N GLU A 397 -26.81 -0.83 -14.43
CA GLU A 397 -26.66 0.42 -15.22
C GLU A 397 -26.06 1.56 -14.38
N THR A 398 -26.33 1.57 -13.07
CA THR A 398 -25.81 2.56 -12.12
C THR A 398 -24.29 2.62 -12.14
N GLY A 399 -23.73 3.78 -11.85
CA GLY A 399 -22.29 3.99 -11.69
C GLY A 399 -21.96 4.56 -10.31
N ILE A 400 -20.80 4.22 -9.75
CA ILE A 400 -20.29 4.88 -8.55
C ILE A 400 -19.03 5.64 -8.96
N LEU A 401 -19.05 6.95 -8.77
CA LEU A 401 -17.89 7.80 -8.93
C LEU A 401 -17.33 8.12 -7.54
N VAL A 402 -16.04 7.90 -7.34
CA VAL A 402 -15.35 8.38 -6.16
C VAL A 402 -14.72 9.74 -6.46
N ASP A 403 -14.88 10.69 -5.54
CA ASP A 403 -13.98 11.81 -5.36
C ASP A 403 -12.87 11.39 -4.39
N TYR A 404 -11.67 11.20 -4.94
CA TYR A 404 -10.50 10.83 -4.19
C TYR A 404 -9.61 12.05 -3.99
N THR A 405 -9.42 12.38 -2.72
CA THR A 405 -8.74 13.61 -2.31
C THR A 405 -7.52 13.27 -1.48
N GLY A 406 -6.44 14.01 -1.68
CA GLY A 406 -5.15 13.94 -0.98
C GLY A 406 -4.94 15.17 -0.09
N GLY A 407 -3.73 15.41 0.41
CA GLY A 407 -3.45 16.50 1.36
C GLY A 407 -3.99 17.87 0.95
N GLY A 408 -4.43 18.62 1.95
CA GLY A 408 -5.07 19.92 1.78
C GLY A 408 -6.60 19.82 1.76
N VAL A 409 -7.16 18.98 0.87
CA VAL A 409 -8.62 18.96 0.62
C VAL A 409 -9.42 18.28 1.74
N PRO A 410 -9.15 17.03 2.18
CA PRO A 410 -9.92 16.37 3.25
C PRO A 410 -9.92 17.14 4.57
N LEU A 411 -8.78 17.75 4.91
CA LEU A 411 -8.62 18.54 6.13
C LEU A 411 -9.39 19.86 6.09
N ALA A 412 -9.60 20.42 4.89
CA ALA A 412 -10.38 21.63 4.69
C ALA A 412 -11.88 21.34 4.51
N SER A 413 -12.22 20.21 3.88
CA SER A 413 -13.56 19.90 3.39
C SER A 413 -14.37 19.02 4.32
N PHE A 414 -13.75 18.08 5.05
CA PHE A 414 -14.44 17.12 5.90
C PHE A 414 -14.18 17.39 7.39
N LYS A 415 -15.21 17.22 8.22
CA LYS A 415 -15.13 17.50 9.67
C LYS A 415 -15.49 16.28 10.51
N GLY A 416 -14.68 16.00 11.52
CA GLY A 416 -15.00 15.03 12.57
C GLY A 416 -15.16 13.59 12.07
N GLN A 417 -16.14 12.88 12.63
CA GLN A 417 -16.56 11.54 12.19
C GLN A 417 -17.82 11.72 11.34
N PRO A 418 -17.73 11.69 10.01
CA PRO A 418 -18.85 12.04 9.14
C PRO A 418 -20.00 11.03 9.26
N THR A 419 -21.23 11.55 9.30
CA THR A 419 -22.46 10.77 9.19
C THR A 419 -22.85 10.57 7.73
N THR A 420 -23.83 9.71 7.45
CA THR A 420 -24.42 9.59 6.11
C THR A 420 -25.00 10.92 5.61
N ALA A 421 -25.59 11.73 6.50
CA ALA A 421 -26.11 13.05 6.13
C ALA A 421 -24.99 14.02 5.75
N ASP A 422 -23.84 13.95 6.43
CA ASP A 422 -22.66 14.73 6.07
C ASP A 422 -22.15 14.31 4.69
N ALA A 423 -22.03 13.00 4.41
CA ALA A 423 -21.61 12.49 3.10
C ALA A 423 -22.53 12.99 1.96
N VAL A 424 -23.85 13.01 2.17
CA VAL A 424 -24.81 13.56 1.20
C VAL A 424 -24.60 15.06 0.99
N SER A 425 -24.39 15.83 2.06
CA SER A 425 -24.12 17.27 1.99
C SER A 425 -22.82 17.59 1.26
N TYR A 426 -21.76 16.83 1.54
CA TYR A 426 -20.49 16.94 0.82
C TYR A 426 -20.65 16.54 -0.65
N GLY A 427 -21.42 15.48 -0.94
CA GLY A 427 -21.77 15.09 -2.30
C GLY A 427 -22.46 16.20 -3.09
N GLN A 428 -23.40 16.93 -2.49
CA GLN A 428 -24.03 18.10 -3.13
C GLN A 428 -23.04 19.22 -3.46
N THR A 429 -21.96 19.35 -2.69
CA THR A 429 -20.90 20.32 -2.97
C THR A 429 -20.02 19.81 -4.10
N PHE A 430 -19.54 18.57 -4.01
CA PHE A 430 -18.73 17.93 -5.03
C PHE A 430 -19.42 17.92 -6.42
N LEU A 431 -20.72 17.66 -6.48
CA LEU A 431 -21.46 17.70 -7.75
C LEU A 431 -21.35 19.05 -8.47
N LYS A 432 -21.36 20.17 -7.73
CA LYS A 432 -21.19 21.52 -8.32
C LYS A 432 -19.78 21.72 -8.89
N GLU A 433 -18.79 21.08 -8.28
CA GLU A 433 -17.38 21.12 -8.68
C GLU A 433 -17.09 20.17 -9.85
N LEU A 434 -17.93 19.15 -10.02
CA LEU A 434 -17.87 18.16 -11.11
C LEU A 434 -18.61 18.61 -12.38
N GLU A 435 -19.65 19.44 -12.26
CA GLU A 435 -20.44 19.96 -13.39
C GLU A 435 -19.61 20.58 -14.54
N PRO A 436 -18.50 21.32 -14.30
CA PRO A 436 -17.68 21.84 -15.41
C PRO A 436 -17.00 20.73 -16.23
N ILE A 437 -16.75 19.56 -15.64
CA ILE A 437 -16.09 18.41 -16.27
C ILE A 437 -17.11 17.49 -16.93
N PHE A 438 -18.23 17.24 -16.26
CA PHE A 438 -19.33 16.43 -16.79
C PHE A 438 -20.63 17.22 -16.71
N PRO A 439 -20.92 18.10 -17.69
CA PRO A 439 -22.11 18.94 -17.64
C PRO A 439 -23.38 18.11 -17.54
N ARG A 440 -24.28 18.52 -16.64
CA ARG A 440 -25.55 17.88 -16.27
C ARG A 440 -25.41 16.62 -15.42
N ILE A 441 -24.23 16.28 -14.91
CA ILE A 441 -24.04 15.08 -14.09
C ILE A 441 -24.88 15.10 -12.80
N THR A 442 -25.19 16.27 -12.23
CA THR A 442 -25.98 16.39 -10.99
C THR A 442 -27.35 15.72 -11.11
N ARG A 443 -27.99 15.78 -12.28
CA ARG A 443 -29.33 15.18 -12.48
C ARG A 443 -29.33 13.65 -12.43
N HIS A 444 -28.14 13.04 -12.59
CA HIS A 444 -27.94 11.60 -12.61
C HIS A 444 -27.66 11.05 -11.20
N TRP A 445 -27.36 11.91 -10.21
CA TRP A 445 -27.10 11.45 -8.85
C TRP A 445 -28.39 10.93 -8.20
N ASN A 446 -28.37 9.70 -7.68
CA ASN A 446 -29.54 9.08 -7.05
C ASN A 446 -29.68 9.43 -5.55
N GLY A 447 -28.84 10.33 -5.03
CA GLY A 447 -28.87 10.78 -3.64
C GLY A 447 -28.06 9.91 -2.67
N ARG A 448 -27.43 8.82 -3.12
CA ARG A 448 -26.59 7.97 -2.27
C ARG A 448 -25.16 8.51 -2.22
N ALA A 449 -24.62 8.57 -1.01
CA ALA A 449 -23.23 8.90 -0.79
C ALA A 449 -22.65 8.20 0.44
N THR A 450 -21.36 7.87 0.38
CA THR A 450 -20.55 7.45 1.53
C THR A 450 -19.28 8.30 1.61
N LEU A 451 -18.72 8.44 2.81
CA LEU A 451 -17.47 9.17 3.01
C LEU A 451 -16.56 8.38 3.94
N ASP A 452 -15.36 8.09 3.46
CA ASP A 452 -14.31 7.41 4.20
C ASP A 452 -13.16 8.37 4.51
N THR A 453 -12.85 8.50 5.80
CA THR A 453 -11.75 9.35 6.29
C THR A 453 -10.78 8.54 7.17
N PRO A 454 -9.88 7.72 6.58
CA PRO A 454 -8.94 6.89 7.33
C PRO A 454 -8.09 7.64 8.36
N LEU A 455 -7.83 8.93 8.12
CA LEU A 455 -7.12 9.80 9.06
C LEU A 455 -7.80 9.89 10.44
N THR A 456 -9.13 9.84 10.49
CA THR A 456 -9.89 9.97 11.75
C THR A 456 -10.16 8.62 12.40
N ASN A 457 -9.84 7.51 11.74
CA ASN A 457 -9.98 6.18 12.33
C ASN A 457 -8.84 5.93 13.33
N PRO A 458 -9.14 5.63 14.62
CA PRO A 458 -8.12 5.48 15.67
C PRO A 458 -7.16 4.32 15.45
N PHE A 459 -7.50 3.37 14.58
CA PHE A 459 -6.68 2.21 14.25
C PHE A 459 -5.94 2.34 12.90
N LEU A 460 -6.10 3.46 12.19
CA LEU A 460 -5.40 3.77 10.95
C LEU A 460 -4.58 5.06 11.06
N LEU A 461 -5.20 6.14 11.55
CA LEU A 461 -4.59 7.47 11.74
C LEU A 461 -3.85 7.99 10.50
N GLY A 462 -4.36 7.65 9.32
CA GLY A 462 -3.81 8.04 8.03
C GLY A 462 -4.12 7.01 6.95
N SER A 463 -3.86 7.42 5.71
CA SER A 463 -3.90 6.58 4.52
C SER A 463 -2.49 6.11 4.20
N TYR A 464 -2.02 6.20 2.97
CA TYR A 464 -0.82 5.45 2.64
C TYR A 464 0.44 6.14 3.15
N SER A 465 1.43 5.33 3.54
CA SER A 465 2.69 5.89 4.01
C SER A 465 3.48 6.47 2.84
N TYR A 466 4.26 7.50 3.12
CA TYR A 466 5.13 8.13 2.13
C TYR A 466 6.34 8.75 2.82
N TRP A 467 7.43 8.93 2.07
CA TRP A 467 8.60 9.66 2.55
C TRP A 467 8.48 11.16 2.28
N LYS A 468 8.60 11.95 3.36
CA LYS A 468 8.72 13.42 3.29
C LYS A 468 10.09 13.81 2.78
N VAL A 469 10.25 15.10 2.47
CA VAL A 469 11.56 15.71 2.19
C VAL A 469 12.59 15.29 3.24
N GLY A 470 13.70 14.72 2.76
CA GLY A 470 14.85 14.26 3.56
C GLY A 470 14.68 12.91 4.25
N GLN A 471 13.54 12.21 4.09
CA GLN A 471 13.31 10.94 4.79
C GLN A 471 13.91 9.73 4.08
N TYR A 472 14.15 9.78 2.76
CA TYR A 472 14.81 8.67 2.07
C TYR A 472 16.20 8.42 2.64
N VAL A 473 17.04 9.47 2.71
CA VAL A 473 18.41 9.33 3.19
C VAL A 473 18.52 9.28 4.71
N ARG A 474 17.44 9.62 5.43
CA ARG A 474 17.43 9.56 6.89
C ARG A 474 17.09 8.18 7.43
N PHE A 475 16.06 7.52 6.91
CA PHE A 475 15.64 6.21 7.45
C PHE A 475 14.95 5.26 6.48
N SER A 476 14.66 5.63 5.23
CA SER A 476 13.99 4.73 4.27
C SER A 476 14.74 3.42 4.12
N GLY A 477 14.02 2.31 4.29
CA GLY A 477 14.54 0.94 4.32
C GLY A 477 14.80 0.41 5.74
N TYR A 478 14.81 1.27 6.77
CA TYR A 478 14.97 0.88 8.18
C TYR A 478 13.64 0.58 8.88
N GLU A 479 12.51 0.96 8.28
CA GLU A 479 11.15 0.71 8.79
C GLU A 479 10.91 -0.79 9.06
N LYS A 480 11.42 -1.65 8.18
CA LYS A 480 11.33 -3.12 8.29
C LYS A 480 12.29 -3.76 9.30
N ALA A 481 13.32 -3.03 9.74
CA ALA A 481 14.39 -3.59 10.56
C ALA A 481 13.86 -4.09 11.92
N ARG A 482 14.08 -5.38 12.23
CA ARG A 482 13.76 -5.96 13.54
C ARG A 482 14.55 -5.32 14.68
N GLN A 483 14.00 -5.37 15.88
CA GLN A 483 14.49 -4.66 17.06
C GLN A 483 14.66 -5.57 18.29
N PRO A 484 15.70 -5.32 19.11
CA PRO A 484 16.84 -4.44 18.83
C PRO A 484 17.64 -4.91 17.59
N PHE A 485 18.11 -3.98 16.77
CA PHE A 485 18.84 -4.32 15.54
C PHE A 485 20.22 -4.95 15.85
N PRO A 486 20.72 -5.94 15.05
CA PRO A 486 20.11 -6.54 13.87
C PRO A 486 19.32 -7.83 14.14
N ASN A 487 19.37 -8.38 15.36
CA ASN A 487 18.95 -9.77 15.65
C ASN A 487 17.85 -9.90 16.70
N GLY A 488 17.14 -8.82 17.01
CA GLY A 488 16.11 -8.81 18.04
C GLY A 488 14.82 -9.55 17.65
N LYS A 489 13.99 -9.78 18.67
CA LYS A 489 12.77 -10.62 18.59
C LYS A 489 11.49 -9.84 18.26
N CYS A 490 11.59 -8.53 18.05
CA CYS A 490 10.48 -7.67 17.60
C CYS A 490 10.64 -7.33 16.12
N HIS A 491 9.77 -7.90 15.29
CA HIS A 491 9.76 -7.74 13.84
C HIS A 491 8.71 -6.71 13.43
N PHE A 492 8.92 -6.04 12.29
CA PHE A 492 8.00 -5.04 11.75
C PHE A 492 7.48 -5.51 10.39
N ALA A 493 6.21 -5.26 10.11
CA ALA A 493 5.56 -5.56 8.84
C ALA A 493 4.51 -4.50 8.52
N GLY A 494 3.93 -4.57 7.32
CA GLY A 494 2.98 -3.57 6.81
C GLY A 494 3.54 -2.87 5.58
N GLU A 495 2.67 -2.20 4.81
CA GLU A 495 3.08 -1.56 3.55
C GLU A 495 4.20 -0.54 3.73
N HIS A 496 4.24 0.15 4.87
CA HIS A 496 5.28 1.12 5.21
C HIS A 496 6.68 0.53 5.39
N CYS A 497 6.78 -0.81 5.49
CA CYS A 497 8.04 -1.52 5.54
C CYS A 497 8.55 -1.91 4.13
N SER A 498 7.71 -1.78 3.10
CA SER A 498 8.04 -2.14 1.73
C SER A 498 8.81 -1.00 1.06
N GLN A 499 9.87 -1.34 0.32
CA GLN A 499 10.61 -0.37 -0.49
C GLN A 499 9.95 -0.15 -1.86
N ASP A 500 9.40 -1.22 -2.44
CA ASP A 500 8.97 -1.25 -3.84
C ASP A 500 7.45 -1.08 -3.97
N PHE A 501 6.69 -1.36 -2.91
CA PHE A 501 5.22 -1.32 -2.90
C PHE A 501 4.69 -0.59 -1.65
N GLN A 502 5.39 0.45 -1.20
CA GLN A 502 4.93 1.32 -0.12
C GLN A 502 3.55 1.90 -0.47
N GLY A 503 2.61 1.85 0.46
CA GLY A 503 1.22 2.27 0.28
C GLY A 503 0.27 1.21 -0.25
N TYR A 504 0.78 0.14 -0.86
CA TYR A 504 -0.06 -0.86 -1.55
C TYR A 504 -0.39 -2.08 -0.69
N MET A 505 -1.48 -2.77 -1.05
CA MET A 505 -1.81 -4.10 -0.50
C MET A 505 -0.69 -5.11 -0.72
N GLU A 506 0.01 -5.04 -1.85
CA GLU A 506 1.18 -5.87 -2.17
C GLU A 506 2.32 -5.67 -1.16
N GLY A 507 2.65 -4.42 -0.82
CA GLY A 507 3.64 -4.11 0.20
C GLY A 507 3.25 -4.69 1.56
N GLY A 508 1.97 -4.59 1.93
CA GLY A 508 1.45 -5.23 3.13
C GLY A 508 1.64 -6.74 3.13
N ALA A 509 1.18 -7.42 2.09
CA ALA A 509 1.27 -8.88 1.98
C ALA A 509 2.73 -9.37 1.96
N THR A 510 3.58 -8.76 1.14
CA THR A 510 5.01 -9.13 1.00
C THR A 510 5.77 -8.94 2.31
N GLU A 511 5.59 -7.82 2.99
CA GLU A 511 6.28 -7.53 4.25
C GLU A 511 5.77 -8.39 5.41
N GLY A 512 4.51 -8.81 5.38
CA GLY A 512 3.97 -9.83 6.28
C GLY A 512 4.71 -11.16 6.15
N ALA A 513 4.81 -11.67 4.92
CA ALA A 513 5.55 -12.90 4.65
C ALA A 513 7.05 -12.76 4.97
N ARG A 514 7.66 -11.61 4.68
CA ARG A 514 9.07 -11.35 5.01
C ARG A 514 9.31 -11.43 6.52
N ALA A 515 8.51 -10.74 7.34
CA ALA A 515 8.66 -10.75 8.79
C ALA A 515 8.48 -12.15 9.39
N ALA A 516 7.50 -12.93 8.88
CA ALA A 516 7.37 -14.33 9.25
C ALA A 516 8.61 -15.16 8.88
N ASN A 517 9.17 -14.94 7.68
CA ASN A 517 10.37 -15.64 7.23
C ASN A 517 11.64 -15.29 8.03
N GLU A 518 11.72 -14.11 8.67
CA GLU A 518 12.79 -13.83 9.63
C GLU A 518 12.72 -14.77 10.85
N ILE A 519 11.51 -15.00 11.37
CA ILE A 519 11.28 -15.96 12.46
C ILE A 519 11.61 -17.39 12.02
N LEU A 520 11.15 -17.79 10.83
CA LEU A 520 11.42 -19.13 10.29
C LEU A 520 12.91 -19.35 10.01
N SER A 521 13.64 -18.30 9.62
CA SER A 521 15.09 -18.38 9.41
C SER A 521 15.79 -18.64 10.73
N ASP A 522 15.46 -17.88 11.78
CA ASP A 522 15.97 -18.10 13.13
C ASP A 522 15.61 -19.51 13.65
N TYR A 523 14.40 -20.00 13.33
CA TYR A 523 13.96 -21.35 13.69
C TYR A 523 14.86 -22.43 13.05
N LYS A 524 15.14 -22.30 11.75
CA LYS A 524 15.97 -23.25 11.00
C LYS A 524 17.41 -23.35 11.51
N VAL A 525 17.95 -22.27 12.06
CA VAL A 525 19.33 -22.23 12.59
C VAL A 525 19.39 -22.48 14.10
N GLY A 526 18.28 -22.85 14.74
CA GLY A 526 18.25 -23.18 16.17
C GLY A 526 18.40 -21.98 17.10
N ILE A 527 18.11 -20.77 16.62
CA ILE A 527 18.01 -19.56 17.47
C ILE A 527 16.65 -19.54 18.20
N PHE A 528 15.67 -20.32 17.72
CA PHE A 528 14.30 -20.42 18.23
C PHE A 528 13.69 -21.80 17.83
N PRO A 529 12.79 -22.46 18.60
CA PRO A 529 12.29 -22.07 19.91
C PRO A 529 13.41 -22.00 20.93
#